data_AF-A0A7Z9QZK0-F1
#
_entry.id   AF-A0A7Z9QZK0-F1
#
_cell.length_a   1.000
_cell.length_b   1.000
_cell.length_c   1.000
_cell.angle_alpha   90.00
_cell.angle_beta   90.00
_cell.angle_gamma   90.00
#
_symmetry.space_group_name_H-M   'P 1'
#
loop_
_entity.id
_entity.type
_entity.pdbx_description
1 polymer ?
#
loop_
_entity_poly.entity_id
_entity_poly.type
_entity_poly.pdbx_seq_one_letter_code
_entity_poly.pdbx_strand_id
1 'polypeptide(L)'
;MDIVELIGHQPEKNHGTLLYGGQWPREQSSSETYSLASGDFIREFHTFSLEWESDQIRWFVDNVLPDWFSENGAGSTPSDRKFHLLLNLAIGGRFPGPPDLMTSFPAQMMVDYVRVYQKRES
;
A
#
# COMPACT_ATOMS: atom_id res chain seq x y z
N MET A 1 -7.68 1.34 0.29
CA MET A 1 -6.79 0.18 0.09
C MET A 1 -5.48 0.78 -0.31
N ASP A 2 -4.53 0.70 0.59
CA ASP A 2 -3.22 1.30 0.41
C ASP A 2 -2.34 0.16 -0.10
N ILE A 3 -2.00 0.22 -1.39
CA ILE A 3 -1.09 -0.75 -2.03
C ILE A 3 0.33 -0.48 -1.55
N VAL A 4 0.67 0.80 -1.45
CA VAL A 4 1.98 1.30 -1.09
C VAL A 4 1.82 2.49 -0.17
N GLU A 5 2.42 2.41 1.01
CA GLU A 5 2.64 3.55 1.90
C GLU A 5 4.06 3.44 2.47
N LEU A 6 4.93 4.35 2.02
CA LEU A 6 6.35 4.41 2.40
C LEU A 6 6.60 5.61 3.32
N ILE A 7 7.44 5.42 4.34
CA ILE A 7 7.91 6.49 5.20
C ILE A 7 9.39 6.74 4.90
N GLY A 8 9.75 7.98 4.55
CA GLY A 8 11.11 8.30 4.07
C GLY A 8 12.25 7.97 5.03
N HIS A 9 12.00 7.96 6.35
CA HIS A 9 13.00 7.57 7.36
C HIS A 9 12.97 6.06 7.71
N GLN A 10 12.14 5.26 7.03
CA GLN A 10 12.06 3.79 7.11
C GLN A 10 12.05 3.21 5.70
N PRO A 11 13.11 3.47 4.91
CA PRO A 11 13.08 3.27 3.46
C PRO A 11 12.96 1.79 3.04
N GLU A 12 13.24 0.86 3.95
CA GLU A 12 13.14 -0.59 3.72
C GLU A 12 11.74 -1.18 3.95
N LYS A 13 10.77 -0.34 4.38
CA LYS A 13 9.44 -0.78 4.79
C LYS A 13 8.33 -0.25 3.89
N ASN A 14 7.41 -1.13 3.54
CA ASN A 14 6.13 -0.79 2.94
C ASN A 14 4.99 -1.18 3.87
N HIS A 15 4.02 -0.28 4.02
CA HIS A 15 2.80 -0.54 4.78
C HIS A 15 1.63 -0.78 3.82
N GLY A 16 1.07 -2.00 3.85
CA GLY A 16 -0.16 -2.33 3.15
C GLY A 16 -1.34 -2.20 4.11
N THR A 17 -2.37 -1.45 3.73
CA THR A 17 -3.51 -1.19 4.62
C THR A 17 -4.85 -1.39 3.92
N LEU A 18 -5.73 -2.14 4.55
CA LEU A 18 -7.14 -2.22 4.21
C LEU A 18 -7.94 -1.39 5.22
N LEU A 19 -8.53 -0.28 4.75
CA LEU A 19 -9.53 0.47 5.51
C LEU A 19 -10.93 -0.01 5.14
N TYR A 20 -11.74 -0.31 6.15
CA TYR A 20 -13.11 -0.82 6.01
C TYR A 20 -14.00 -0.35 7.17
N GLY A 21 -15.25 -0.80 7.20
CA GLY A 21 -16.22 -0.40 8.22
C GLY A 21 -16.97 0.88 7.88
N GLY A 22 -17.38 1.63 8.91
CA GLY A 22 -18.22 2.81 8.78
C GLY A 22 -17.43 4.08 8.44
N GLN A 23 -18.14 5.22 8.38
CA GLN A 23 -17.49 6.52 8.31
C GLN A 23 -16.82 6.88 9.64
N TRP A 24 -15.87 7.83 9.58
CA TRP A 24 -15.24 8.39 10.76
C TRP A 24 -16.23 8.74 11.88
N PRO A 25 -15.98 8.35 13.14
CA PRO A 25 -14.78 7.69 13.68
C PRO A 25 -14.91 6.15 13.82
N ARG A 26 -15.77 5.51 13.01
CA ARG A 26 -16.11 4.08 13.12
C ARG A 26 -15.45 3.22 12.03
N GLU A 27 -14.48 3.78 11.33
CA GLU A 27 -13.65 3.02 10.41
C GLU A 27 -12.77 2.03 11.18
N GLN A 28 -12.48 0.93 10.54
CA GLN A 28 -11.52 -0.07 10.99
C GLN A 28 -10.41 -0.15 9.95
N SER A 29 -9.24 -0.58 10.40
CA SER A 29 -8.12 -0.86 9.51
C SER A 29 -7.46 -2.18 9.88
N SER A 30 -6.97 -2.87 8.86
CA SER A 30 -6.02 -3.97 8.99
C SER A 30 -4.79 -3.58 8.19
N SER A 31 -3.65 -3.52 8.85
CA SER A 31 -2.40 -3.10 8.25
C SER A 31 -1.31 -4.12 8.55
N GLU A 32 -0.43 -4.33 7.59
CA GLU A 32 0.81 -5.08 7.80
C GLU A 32 1.99 -4.36 7.19
N THR A 33 3.17 -4.61 7.75
CA THR A 33 4.42 -4.05 7.23
C THR A 33 5.26 -5.12 6.57
N TYR A 34 5.57 -4.94 5.29
CA TYR A 34 6.58 -5.73 4.61
C TYR A 34 7.93 -5.03 4.66
N SER A 35 8.98 -5.74 5.09
CA SER A 35 10.35 -5.24 5.12
C SER A 35 11.20 -6.01 4.11
N LEU A 36 11.99 -5.31 3.30
CA LEU A 36 12.97 -5.95 2.45
C LEU A 36 14.05 -6.63 3.31
N ALA A 37 14.52 -7.80 2.87
CA ALA A 37 15.65 -8.47 3.51
C ALA A 37 16.96 -7.70 3.33
N SER A 38 17.07 -6.92 2.25
CA SER A 38 18.20 -6.06 1.93
C SER A 38 17.79 -4.96 0.95
N GLY A 39 18.44 -3.80 1.02
CA GLY A 39 18.13 -2.66 0.15
C GLY A 39 17.01 -1.79 0.70
N ASP A 40 16.39 -1.01 -0.17
CA ASP A 40 15.30 -0.10 0.19
C ASP A 40 14.42 0.24 -1.02
N PHE A 41 13.22 0.75 -0.73
CA PHE A 41 12.22 1.11 -1.73
C PHE A 41 12.43 2.49 -2.39
N ILE A 42 13.46 3.25 -2.00
CA ILE A 42 13.65 4.64 -2.44
C ILE A 42 14.82 4.81 -3.42
N ARG A 43 15.67 3.80 -3.58
CA ARG A 43 16.85 3.82 -4.48
C ARG A 43 16.63 3.10 -5.80
N GLU A 44 15.74 2.12 -5.85
CA GLU A 44 15.47 1.30 -7.04
C GLU A 44 13.97 1.22 -7.34
N PHE A 45 13.61 0.84 -8.56
CA PHE A 45 12.22 0.57 -8.91
C PHE A 45 11.80 -0.80 -8.38
N HIS A 46 10.66 -0.83 -7.70
CA HIS A 46 10.00 -2.05 -7.24
C HIS A 46 8.60 -2.14 -7.84
N THR A 47 8.15 -3.37 -8.09
CA THR A 47 6.78 -3.63 -8.55
C THR A 47 5.89 -3.94 -7.35
N PHE A 48 5.01 -3.00 -7.02
CA PHE A 48 3.96 -3.22 -6.04
C PHE A 48 2.68 -3.63 -6.77
N SER A 49 2.06 -4.71 -6.33
CA SER A 49 0.78 -5.14 -6.89
C SER A 49 -0.20 -5.55 -5.81
N LEU A 50 -1.48 -5.49 -6.18
CA LEU A 50 -2.59 -5.89 -5.36
C LEU A 50 -3.51 -6.75 -6.22
N GLU A 51 -3.71 -7.99 -5.81
CA GLU A 51 -4.76 -8.84 -6.36
C GLU A 51 -6.00 -8.69 -5.50
N TRP A 52 -7.10 -8.35 -6.14
CA TRP A 52 -8.39 -8.16 -5.50
C TRP A 52 -9.40 -9.12 -6.11
N GLU A 53 -9.82 -10.08 -5.31
CA GLU A 53 -10.89 -11.03 -5.61
C GLU A 53 -12.07 -10.77 -4.65
N SER A 54 -13.21 -11.42 -4.90
CA SER A 54 -14.44 -11.19 -4.14
C SER A 54 -14.31 -11.53 -2.64
N ASP A 55 -13.37 -12.42 -2.31
CA ASP A 55 -13.18 -13.01 -0.98
C ASP A 55 -11.84 -12.66 -0.34
N GLN A 56 -10.90 -12.12 -1.11
CA GLN A 56 -9.52 -11.97 -0.70
C GLN A 56 -8.85 -10.78 -1.38
N ILE A 57 -7.95 -10.13 -0.64
CA ILE A 57 -6.99 -9.16 -1.17
C ILE A 57 -5.59 -9.64 -0.81
N ARG A 58 -4.70 -9.69 -1.80
CA ARG A 58 -3.28 -10.04 -1.64
C ARG A 58 -2.43 -8.89 -2.12
N TRP A 59 -1.45 -8.51 -1.31
CA TRP A 59 -0.43 -7.53 -1.68
C TRP A 59 0.82 -8.27 -2.10
N PHE A 60 1.57 -7.71 -3.04
CA PHE A 60 2.86 -8.24 -3.44
C PHE A 60 3.88 -7.12 -3.60
N VAL A 61 5.13 -7.47 -3.32
CA VAL A 61 6.30 -6.67 -3.62
C VAL A 61 7.23 -7.54 -4.47
N ASP A 62 7.53 -7.10 -5.70
CA ASP A 62 8.36 -7.83 -6.67
C ASP A 62 7.89 -9.28 -6.90
N ASN A 63 6.57 -9.47 -6.98
CA ASN A 63 5.88 -10.76 -7.10
C ASN A 63 6.01 -11.70 -5.87
N VAL A 64 6.56 -11.21 -4.76
CA VAL A 64 6.58 -11.94 -3.48
C VAL A 64 5.36 -11.52 -2.67
N LEU A 65 4.56 -12.52 -2.26
CA LEU A 65 3.46 -12.35 -1.31
C LEU A 65 4.06 -12.27 0.10
N PRO A 66 3.89 -11.16 0.85
CA PRO A 66 4.23 -11.11 2.26
C PRO A 66 3.40 -12.11 3.07
N ASP A 67 3.78 -12.40 4.32
CA ASP A 67 3.06 -13.30 5.24
C ASP A 67 1.66 -12.79 5.67
N TRP A 68 1.11 -11.80 4.97
CA TRP A 68 -0.18 -11.20 5.24
C TRP A 68 -1.00 -10.95 3.98
N PHE A 69 -2.28 -11.29 4.08
CA PHE A 69 -3.33 -11.06 3.10
C PHE A 69 -4.68 -10.96 3.82
N SER A 70 -5.70 -10.40 3.18
CA SER A 70 -7.05 -10.42 3.76
C SER A 70 -7.73 -11.75 3.47
N GLU A 71 -8.20 -12.44 4.51
CA GLU A 71 -9.15 -13.55 4.38
C GLU A 71 -10.58 -13.06 4.62
N ASN A 72 -11.54 -13.75 4.02
CA ASN A 72 -12.97 -13.46 4.04
C ASN A 72 -13.66 -13.63 5.41
N GLY A 73 -12.91 -13.51 6.52
CA GLY A 73 -13.39 -13.73 7.89
C GLY A 73 -13.95 -12.49 8.61
N ALA A 74 -13.76 -11.29 8.07
CA ALA A 74 -14.11 -10.04 8.78
C ALA A 74 -15.16 -9.15 8.07
N GLY A 75 -15.72 -9.58 6.94
CA GLY A 75 -16.62 -8.72 6.14
C GLY A 75 -15.92 -7.45 5.60
N SER A 76 -14.59 -7.50 5.50
CA SER A 76 -13.72 -6.36 5.26
C SER A 76 -13.30 -6.19 3.80
N THR A 77 -13.42 -7.23 2.96
CA THR A 77 -13.10 -7.15 1.53
C THR A 77 -14.22 -6.42 0.79
N PRO A 78 -14.02 -5.19 0.28
CA PRO A 78 -15.07 -4.43 -0.39
C PRO A 78 -15.23 -4.93 -1.83
N SER A 79 -15.95 -6.03 -2.02
CA SER A 79 -16.13 -6.66 -3.34
C SER A 79 -17.20 -6.00 -4.23
N ASP A 80 -18.04 -5.13 -3.67
CA ASP A 80 -19.19 -4.53 -4.34
C ASP A 80 -19.04 -3.03 -4.66
N ARG A 81 -17.83 -2.47 -4.47
CA ARG A 81 -17.58 -1.03 -4.65
C ARG A 81 -16.58 -0.73 -5.74
N LYS A 82 -16.82 0.36 -6.48
CA LYS A 82 -15.85 0.92 -7.42
C LYS A 82 -14.84 1.77 -6.68
N PHE A 83 -13.56 1.58 -7.00
CA PHE A 83 -12.45 2.40 -6.52
C PHE A 83 -11.82 3.16 -7.69
N HIS A 84 -11.10 4.23 -7.35
CA HIS A 84 -10.19 4.93 -8.24
C HIS A 84 -8.77 4.86 -7.64
N LEU A 85 -7.77 5.05 -8.49
CA LEU A 85 -6.38 5.10 -8.06
C LEU A 85 -6.01 6.50 -7.59
N LEU A 86 -5.24 6.58 -6.51
CA LEU A 86 -4.65 7.80 -5.99
C LEU A 86 -3.15 7.58 -5.83
N LEU A 87 -2.35 8.48 -6.39
CA LEU A 87 -0.91 8.51 -6.23
C LEU A 87 -0.53 9.91 -5.73
N ASN A 88 0.15 9.98 -4.59
CA ASN A 88 0.59 11.25 -4.01
C ASN A 88 1.91 11.06 -3.26
N LEU A 89 2.68 12.16 -3.19
CA LEU A 89 3.85 12.27 -2.32
C LEU A 89 3.52 13.31 -1.24
N ALA A 90 3.14 12.84 -0.05
CA ALA A 90 2.84 13.72 1.08
C ALA A 90 4.14 14.19 1.77
N ILE A 91 4.12 15.42 2.30
CA ILE A 91 5.20 15.97 3.14
C ILE A 91 4.62 16.24 4.52
N GLY A 92 5.09 15.52 5.52
CA GLY A 92 4.57 15.61 6.88
C GLY A 92 3.30 14.78 7.11
N GLY A 93 2.82 14.77 8.35
CA GLY A 93 1.60 14.07 8.76
C GLY A 93 1.77 13.39 10.12
N ARG A 94 0.66 12.93 10.72
CA ARG A 94 0.71 12.19 12.00
C ARG A 94 1.52 10.89 11.87
N PHE A 95 1.41 10.23 10.71
CA PHE A 95 2.04 8.95 10.47
C PHE A 95 3.56 9.05 10.21
N PRO A 96 4.04 9.81 9.20
CA PRO A 96 5.48 9.95 8.95
C PRO A 96 6.18 10.93 9.91
N GLY A 97 5.45 11.74 10.67
CA GLY A 97 6.00 12.89 11.39
C GLY A 97 6.31 14.08 10.45
N PRO A 98 6.64 15.26 11.00
CA PRO A 98 7.06 16.41 10.18
C PRO A 98 8.47 16.20 9.59
N PRO A 99 8.79 16.86 8.47
CA PRO A 99 10.17 16.93 8.00
C PRO A 99 11.06 17.67 9.01
N ASP A 100 12.34 17.32 9.02
CA ASP A 100 13.37 17.91 9.89
C ASP A 100 14.57 18.44 9.08
N LEU A 101 15.64 18.83 9.78
CA LEU A 101 16.86 19.37 9.16
C LEU A 101 17.62 18.34 8.29
N MET A 102 17.33 17.05 8.45
CA MET A 102 17.93 15.97 7.65
C MET A 102 17.09 15.65 6.41
N THR A 103 15.87 16.19 6.31
CA THR A 103 14.99 15.97 5.17
C THR A 103 15.50 16.71 3.94
N SER A 104 15.83 15.97 2.88
CA SER A 104 16.35 16.52 1.63
C SER A 104 15.23 16.90 0.67
N PHE A 105 15.36 18.07 0.03
CA PHE A 105 14.46 18.56 -1.00
C PHE A 105 15.22 18.98 -2.28
N PRO A 106 14.63 18.87 -3.47
CA PRO A 106 13.27 18.36 -3.74
C PRO A 106 13.16 16.84 -3.57
N ALA A 107 11.98 16.37 -3.15
CA ALA A 107 11.64 14.95 -3.12
C ALA A 107 10.84 14.58 -4.37
N GLN A 108 11.06 13.38 -4.90
CA GLN A 108 10.41 12.89 -6.12
C GLN A 108 9.84 11.49 -5.89
N MET A 109 8.66 11.25 -6.46
CA MET A 109 8.06 9.92 -6.58
C MET A 109 8.07 9.56 -8.07
N MET A 110 8.89 8.57 -8.44
CA MET A 110 9.00 8.10 -9.81
C MET A 110 8.08 6.91 -10.02
N VAL A 111 7.25 6.96 -11.07
CA VAL A 111 6.31 5.89 -11.43
C VAL A 111 6.52 5.58 -12.89
N ASP A 112 7.05 4.39 -13.18
CA ASP A 112 7.26 3.94 -14.55
C ASP A 112 5.93 3.57 -15.23
N TYR A 113 5.07 2.83 -14.52
CA TYR A 113 3.75 2.47 -15.03
C TYR A 113 2.74 2.20 -13.92
N VAL A 114 1.47 2.27 -14.31
CA VAL A 114 0.35 1.68 -13.57
C VAL A 114 -0.42 0.79 -14.55
N ARG A 115 -0.67 -0.46 -14.15
CA ARG A 115 -1.40 -1.45 -14.97
C ARG A 115 -2.52 -2.06 -14.15
N VAL A 116 -3.70 -2.18 -14.75
CA VAL A 116 -4.88 -2.81 -14.17
C VAL A 116 -5.27 -3.97 -15.06
N TYR A 117 -5.47 -5.14 -14.47
CA TYR A 117 -5.83 -6.36 -15.16
C TYR A 117 -7.15 -6.89 -14.62
N GLN A 118 -7.92 -7.55 -15.50
CA GLN A 118 -9.12 -8.28 -15.12
C GLN A 118 -8.89 -9.76 -15.42
N LYS A 119 -9.14 -10.61 -14.43
CA LYS A 119 -9.14 -12.07 -14.60
C LYS A 119 -10.18 -12.42 -15.68
N ARG A 120 -9.77 -13.19 -16.69
CA ARG A 120 -10.73 -13.69 -17.69
C ARG A 120 -11.63 -14.73 -17.01
N GLU A 121 -12.92 -14.65 -17.27
CA GLU A 121 -13.85 -15.72 -16.90
C GLU A 121 -13.44 -16.99 -17.66
N SER A 122 -13.37 -18.10 -16.93
CA SER A 122 -13.06 -19.44 -17.44
C SER A 122 -14.31 -20.16 -17.93
#